data_AF-A0A853GGQ2-F1
#
_entry.id   AF-A0A853GGQ2-F1
#
_cell.length_a   1.000
_cell.length_b   1.000
_cell.length_c   1.000
_cell.angle_alpha   90.00
_cell.angle_beta   90.00
_cell.angle_gamma   90.00
#
_symmetry.space_group_name_H-M   'P 1'
#
loop_
_entity.id
_entity.type
_entity.pdbx_description
1 polymer ?
#
loop_
_entity_poly.entity_id
_entity_poly.type
_entity_poly.pdbx_seq_one_letter_code
_entity_poly.pdbx_strand_id
1 'polypeptide(L)' 'MLQRLLIHKFGILPDDIQQRLQTATLAQLETWSLNILDASDLNSVFTD' A
#
# COMPACT_ATOMS: atom_id res chain seq x y z
N MET A 1 -2.81 8.02 -5.51
CA MET A 1 -4.11 7.34 -5.32
C MET A 1 -4.02 6.21 -4.29
N LEU A 2 -3.03 5.32 -4.40
CA LEU A 2 -2.83 4.20 -3.47
C LEU A 2 -2.91 4.56 -1.98
N GLN A 3 -2.25 5.64 -1.55
CA GLN A 3 -2.29 6.10 -0.14
C GLN A 3 -3.73 6.34 0.37
N ARG A 4 -4.64 6.88 -0.45
CA ARG A 4 -6.05 7.08 -0.07
C ARG A 4 -6.79 5.76 0.05
N LEU A 5 -6.52 4.80 -0.84
CA LEU A 5 -7.12 3.47 -0.78
C LEU A 5 -6.65 2.73 0.48
N LEU A 6 -5.36 2.82 0.78
CA LEU A 6 -4.76 2.29 1.98
C LEU A 6 -5.40 2.91 3.24
N ILE A 7 -5.58 4.23 3.28
CA ILE A 7 -6.24 4.89 4.40
C ILE A 7 -7.70 4.47 4.54
N HIS A 8 -8.40 4.29 3.43
CA HIS A 8 -9.81 3.90 3.44
C HIS A 8 -10.01 2.43 3.86
N LYS A 9 -9.11 1.53 3.45
CA LYS A 9 -9.21 0.08 3.74
C LYS A 9 -8.63 -0.29 5.11
N PHE A 10 -7.52 0.35 5.50
CA PHE A 10 -6.75 -0.02 6.69
C PHE A 10 -6.70 1.08 7.76
N GLY A 11 -7.21 2.28 7.48
CA GLY A 11 -7.22 3.39 8.44
C GLY A 11 -5.91 4.19 8.46
N ILE A 12 -5.48 4.63 9.64
CA ILE A 12 -4.31 5.48 9.78
C ILE A 12 -3.06 4.67 9.37
N LEU A 13 -2.33 5.17 8.36
CA LEU A 13 -1.12 4.51 7.91
C LEU A 13 0.05 4.80 8.86
N PRO A 14 0.75 3.76 9.33
CA PRO A 14 1.98 3.93 10.10
C PRO A 14 3.03 4.71 9.31
N ASP A 15 3.90 5.43 10.00
CA ASP A 15 5.02 6.16 9.40
C ASP A 15 5.90 5.27 8.51
N ASP A 16 6.11 4.01 8.89
CA ASP A 16 6.86 3.02 8.10
C ASP A 16 6.24 2.83 6.70
N ILE A 17 4.92 2.72 6.62
CA ILE A 17 4.19 2.58 5.35
C ILE A 17 4.28 3.87 4.53
N GLN A 18 4.22 5.03 5.19
CA GLN A 18 4.37 6.31 4.51
C GLN A 18 5.77 6.50 3.92
N GLN A 19 6.82 6.09 4.65
CA GLN A 19 8.19 6.07 4.14
C GLN A 19 8.32 5.11 2.96
N ARG A 20 7.75 3.90 3.08
CA ARG A 20 7.78 2.88 2.03
C ARG A 20 7.09 3.36 0.74
N LEU A 21 5.97 4.08 0.86
CA LEU A 21 5.28 4.72 -0.27
C LEU A 21 6.12 5.81 -0.94
N GLN A 22 6.93 6.55 -0.18
CA GLN A 22 7.80 7.61 -0.72
C GLN A 22 9.02 7.05 -1.44
N THR A 23 9.55 5.90 -0.99
CA THR A 23 10.70 5.23 -1.61
C THR A 23 10.30 4.21 -2.68
N ALA A 24 9.00 3.95 -2.84
CA ALA A 24 8.48 2.96 -3.77
C ALA A 24 8.74 3.35 -5.22
N THR A 25 9.05 2.35 -6.05
CA THR A 25 9.11 2.52 -7.50
C THR A 25 7.71 2.49 -8.10
N LEU A 26 7.57 3.00 -9.33
CA LEU A 26 6.29 2.99 -10.03
C LEU A 26 5.68 1.58 -10.14
N ALA A 27 6.53 0.59 -10.46
CA ALA A 27 6.13 -0.81 -10.56
C ALA A 27 5.61 -1.39 -9.24
N GLN A 28 6.22 -1.02 -8.10
CA GLN A 28 5.73 -1.42 -6.78
C GLN A 28 4.37 -0.77 -6.48
N LEU A 29 4.20 0.51 -6.80
CA LEU A 29 2.91 1.19 -6.60
C LEU A 29 1.78 0.57 -7.45
N GLU A 30 2.08 0.15 -8.68
CA GLU A 30 1.14 -0.58 -9.53
C GLU A 30 0.78 -1.94 -8.93
N THR A 31 1.79 -2.71 -8.53
CA THR A 31 1.62 -4.03 -7.89
C THR A 31 0.78 -3.92 -6.62
N TRP A 32 1.09 -2.98 -5.73
CA TRP A 32 0.33 -2.75 -4.51
C TRP A 32 -1.10 -2.28 -4.78
N SER A 33 -1.34 -1.56 -5.89
CA SER A 33 -2.69 -1.16 -6.31
C SER A 33 -3.53 -2.34 -6.78
N LEU A 34 -2.90 -3.42 -7.24
CA LEU A 34 -3.58 -4.69 -7.54
C LEU A 34 -3.75 -5.51 -6.26
N ASN A 35 -2.68 -5.65 -5.47
CA ASN A 35 -2.70 -6.43 -4.23
C ASN A 35 -3.74 -5.89 -3.25
N ILE A 36 -3.95 -4.58 -3.15
CA ILE A 36 -4.93 -3.99 -2.23
C ILE A 36 -6.37 -4.46 -2.47
N LEU A 37 -6.69 -4.94 -3.67
CA LEU A 37 -8.02 -5.45 -4.01
C LEU A 37 -8.32 -6.78 -3.31
N ASP A 38 -7.29 -7.61 -3.11
CA ASP A 38 -7.40 -8.96 -2.54
C ASP A 38 -6.80 -9.05 -1.11
N ALA A 39 -5.88 -8.15 -0.79
CA ALA A 39 -5.13 -8.14 0.46
C ALA A 39 -6.04 -8.00 1.68
N SER A 40 -5.98 -8.97 2.58
CA SER A 40 -6.70 -8.92 3.86
C SER A 40 -6.04 -7.96 4.85
N ASP A 41 -4.73 -7.77 4.75
CA ASP A 41 -3.90 -6.98 5.65
C ASP A 41 -2.89 -6.12 4.89
N LEU A 42 -2.34 -5.10 5.55
CA LEU A 42 -1.31 -4.23 4.98
C LEU A 42 -0.12 -5.04 4.43
N ASN A 43 0.35 -6.06 5.16
CA ASN A 43 1.47 -6.89 4.70
C ASN A 43 1.22 -7.57 3.35
N SER A 44 0.00 -8.04 3.11
CA SER A 44 -0.39 -8.64 1.83
C SER A 44 -0.37 -7.63 0.69
N VAL A 45 -0.64 -6.35 0.97
CA VAL A 45 -0.54 -5.28 -0.04
C VAL A 45 0.90 -5.12 -0.51
N PHE A 46 1.85 -5.13 0.42
CA PHE A 46 3.27 -4.85 0.17
C PHE A 46 4.11 -6.10 -0.13
N THR A 47 3.46 -7.21 -0.50
CA THR A 47 4.13 -8.40 -1.01
C THR A 47 4.52 -8.15 -2.48
N ASP A 48 5.74 -8.53 -2.87
CA ASP A 48 6.33 -8.27 -4.20
C ASP A 48 5.71 -9.18 -5.29
#